data_AF-A0A9N9JQN8-F1
#
_entry.id   AF-A0A9N9JQN8-F1
#
_cell.length_a   1.000
_cell.length_b   1.000
_cell.length_c   1.000
_cell.angle_alpha   90.00
_cell.angle_beta   90.00
_cell.angle_gamma   90.00
#
_symmetry.space_group_name_H-M   'P 1'
#
loop_
_entity.id
_entity.type
_entity.pdbx_description
1 polymer ?
#
loop_
_entity_poly.entity_id
_entity_poly.type
_entity_poly.pdbx_seq_one_letter_code
_entity_poly.pdbx_strand_id
1 'polypeptide(L)'
;MEDESTRIDEISDCRQRAIVCKEPNLSPSQIFKSISNMVVNYPHLTKYEKKYLINDLIRIRDVQNVIENTGEKRHCEYCNNQVIAITYCENCIRNYLKRDFSEWTTGNVKIDKWIQECQINSVSPSDIFEWIPFENFTNIEFREEGNFSLIYIATWRNGPFTEWDTEKQELKRNGGETYILKSLKNSRTEDEQWLKD
;
A
#
# COMPACT_ATOMS: atom_id res chain seq x y z
N MET A 1 -17.38 -13.96 -24.09
CA MET A 1 -16.22 -13.20 -23.59
C MET A 1 -16.81 -12.01 -22.88
N GLU A 2 -16.79 -12.01 -21.55
CA GLU A 2 -17.04 -10.78 -20.80
C GLU A 2 -15.89 -9.81 -21.11
N ASP A 3 -16.24 -8.56 -21.36
CA ASP A 3 -15.28 -7.46 -21.54
C ASP A 3 -14.52 -7.24 -20.23
N GLU A 4 -13.20 -7.06 -20.34
CA GLU A 4 -12.29 -6.83 -19.21
C GLU A 4 -12.70 -5.61 -18.38
N SER A 5 -13.30 -4.59 -19.02
CA SER A 5 -13.88 -3.43 -18.32
C SER A 5 -15.05 -3.82 -17.42
N THR A 6 -15.97 -4.66 -17.93
CA THR A 6 -17.12 -5.13 -17.14
C THR A 6 -16.64 -5.98 -15.96
N ARG A 7 -15.55 -6.72 -16.14
CA ARG A 7 -15.00 -7.58 -15.08
C ARG A 7 -14.37 -6.79 -13.93
N ILE A 8 -13.65 -5.70 -14.24
CA ILE A 8 -13.08 -4.79 -13.25
C ILE A 8 -14.19 -4.10 -12.44
N ASP A 9 -15.28 -3.72 -13.11
CA ASP A 9 -16.44 -3.08 -12.45
C ASP A 9 -17.11 -3.99 -11.42
N GLU A 10 -17.24 -5.29 -11.70
CA GLU A 10 -17.82 -6.26 -10.75
C GLU A 10 -16.94 -6.50 -9.52
N ILE A 11 -15.62 -6.56 -9.69
CA ILE A 11 -14.67 -6.69 -8.58
C ILE A 11 -14.72 -5.43 -7.72
N SER A 12 -14.74 -4.26 -8.36
CA SER A 12 -14.84 -2.96 -7.70
C SER A 12 -16.14 -2.80 -6.91
N ASP A 13 -17.28 -3.19 -7.49
CA ASP A 13 -18.59 -3.17 -6.82
C ASP A 13 -18.61 -4.10 -5.59
N CYS A 14 -18.12 -5.34 -5.74
CA CYS A 14 -18.04 -6.28 -4.61
C CYS A 14 -17.16 -5.72 -3.47
N ARG A 15 -16.02 -5.13 -3.82
CA ARG A 15 -15.10 -4.48 -2.87
C ARG A 15 -15.74 -3.26 -2.20
N GLN A 16 -16.45 -2.42 -2.95
CA GLN A 16 -17.11 -1.25 -2.39
C GLN A 16 -18.23 -1.65 -1.43
N ARG A 17 -19.04 -2.65 -1.78
CA ARG A 17 -20.08 -3.22 -0.88
C ARG A 17 -19.47 -3.80 0.39
N ALA A 18 -18.30 -4.43 0.27
CA ALA A 18 -17.54 -4.95 1.41
C ALA A 18 -17.09 -3.82 2.35
N ILE A 19 -16.53 -2.74 1.81
CA ILE A 19 -16.04 -1.58 2.59
C ILE A 19 -17.20 -0.80 3.25
N VAL A 20 -18.34 -0.68 2.56
CA VAL A 20 -19.50 0.10 3.02
C VAL A 20 -20.36 -0.66 4.04
N CYS A 21 -20.09 -1.95 4.28
CA CYS A 21 -20.76 -2.73 5.32
C CYS A 21 -20.41 -2.21 6.73
N LYS A 22 -21.06 -1.11 7.13
CA LYS A 22 -20.99 -0.49 8.45
C LYS A 22 -22.22 -0.91 9.23
N GLU A 23 -22.15 -2.07 9.87
CA GLU A 23 -23.17 -2.47 10.83
C GLU A 23 -22.79 -1.93 12.22
N PRO A 24 -23.50 -0.91 12.75
CA PRO A 24 -23.07 -0.18 13.95
C PRO A 24 -23.06 -1.00 15.24
N ASN A 25 -23.56 -2.24 15.21
CA ASN A 25 -23.68 -3.12 16.37
C ASN A 25 -22.77 -4.36 16.28
N LEU A 26 -21.90 -4.46 15.27
CA LEU A 26 -20.99 -5.60 15.10
C LEU A 26 -19.57 -5.24 15.53
N SER A 27 -18.90 -6.18 16.21
CA SER A 27 -17.45 -6.10 16.44
C SER A 27 -16.68 -6.21 15.11
N PRO A 28 -15.43 -5.70 15.03
CA PRO A 28 -14.60 -5.80 13.82
C PRO A 28 -14.47 -7.23 13.29
N SER A 29 -14.36 -8.23 14.18
CA SER A 29 -14.32 -9.64 13.79
C SER A 29 -15.63 -10.13 13.17
N GLN A 30 -16.78 -9.66 13.64
CA GLN A 30 -18.09 -10.01 13.09
C GLN A 30 -18.30 -9.33 11.73
N ILE A 31 -17.90 -8.07 11.59
CA ILE A 31 -17.92 -7.33 10.31
C ILE A 31 -17.08 -8.08 9.28
N PHE A 32 -15.84 -8.42 9.62
CA PHE A 32 -14.96 -9.18 8.72
C PHE A 32 -15.56 -10.52 8.27
N LYS A 33 -16.19 -11.26 9.20
CA LYS A 33 -16.84 -12.54 8.89
C LYS A 33 -18.04 -12.35 7.95
N SER A 34 -18.85 -11.32 8.18
CA SER A 34 -19.99 -10.98 7.33
C SER A 34 -19.54 -10.64 5.90
N ILE A 35 -18.56 -9.74 5.78
CA ILE A 35 -17.98 -9.34 4.50
C ILE A 35 -17.36 -10.54 3.78
N SER A 36 -16.61 -11.38 4.48
CA SER A 36 -16.00 -12.58 3.90
C SER A 36 -17.06 -13.52 3.33
N ASN A 37 -18.16 -13.73 4.05
CA ASN A 37 -19.27 -14.54 3.58
C ASN A 37 -19.96 -13.93 2.35
N MET A 38 -20.09 -12.60 2.29
CA MET A 38 -20.62 -11.90 1.11
C MET A 38 -19.75 -12.17 -0.13
N VAL A 39 -18.42 -12.02 -0.02
CA VAL A 39 -17.49 -12.26 -1.13
C VAL A 39 -17.57 -13.71 -1.62
N VAL A 40 -17.61 -14.68 -0.70
CA VAL A 40 -17.69 -16.11 -1.05
C VAL A 40 -18.96 -16.45 -1.83
N ASN A 41 -20.09 -15.83 -1.46
CA ASN A 41 -21.38 -16.10 -2.08
C ASN A 41 -21.69 -15.19 -3.29
N TYR A 42 -20.76 -14.30 -3.69
CA TYR A 42 -20.99 -13.42 -4.82
C TYR A 42 -21.14 -14.24 -6.13
N PRO A 43 -22.26 -14.15 -6.85
CA PRO A 43 -22.62 -15.12 -7.89
C PRO A 43 -21.75 -15.04 -9.15
N HIS A 44 -21.21 -13.87 -9.47
CA HIS A 44 -20.47 -13.64 -10.71
C HIS A 44 -18.94 -13.72 -10.56
N LEU A 45 -18.42 -13.79 -9.33
CA LEU A 45 -16.98 -13.90 -9.13
C LEU A 45 -16.50 -15.34 -9.30
N THR A 46 -15.39 -15.51 -10.02
CA THR A 46 -14.70 -16.79 -10.08
C THR A 46 -14.09 -17.12 -8.72
N LYS A 47 -13.69 -18.39 -8.56
CA LYS A 47 -12.92 -18.82 -7.39
C LYS A 47 -11.65 -17.98 -7.18
N TYR A 48 -11.02 -17.54 -8.26
CA TYR A 48 -9.81 -16.74 -8.19
C TYR A 48 -10.08 -15.33 -7.67
N GLU A 49 -11.09 -14.61 -8.19
CA GLU A 49 -11.36 -13.25 -7.68
C GLU A 49 -11.90 -13.28 -6.26
N LYS A 50 -12.70 -14.28 -5.91
CA LYS A 50 -13.12 -14.47 -4.51
C LYS A 50 -11.91 -14.60 -3.59
N LYS A 51 -10.93 -15.42 -3.97
CA LYS A 51 -9.68 -15.57 -3.22
C LYS A 51 -8.91 -14.25 -3.15
N TYR A 52 -8.79 -13.53 -4.27
CA TYR A 52 -8.14 -12.23 -4.32
C TYR A 52 -8.78 -11.22 -3.37
N LEU A 53 -10.11 -11.06 -3.42
CA LEU A 53 -10.84 -10.14 -2.55
C LEU A 53 -10.74 -10.51 -1.08
N ILE A 54 -10.82 -11.82 -0.75
CA ILE A 54 -10.63 -12.27 0.64
C ILE A 54 -9.22 -11.93 1.12
N ASN A 55 -8.18 -12.15 0.30
CA ASN A 55 -6.82 -11.77 0.65
C ASN A 55 -6.69 -10.26 0.84
N ASP A 56 -7.32 -9.44 -0.03
CA ASP A 56 -7.35 -7.99 0.11
C ASP A 56 -7.97 -7.55 1.45
N LEU A 57 -9.10 -8.14 1.81
CA LEU A 57 -9.78 -7.87 3.08
C LEU A 57 -8.95 -8.28 4.29
N ILE A 58 -8.23 -9.41 4.21
CA ILE A 58 -7.33 -9.84 5.29
C ILE A 58 -6.21 -8.81 5.48
N ARG A 59 -5.62 -8.31 4.38
CA ARG A 59 -4.57 -7.28 4.45
C ARG A 59 -5.09 -5.99 5.10
N ILE A 60 -6.26 -5.51 4.68
CA ILE A 60 -6.89 -4.32 5.26
C ILE A 60 -7.11 -4.52 6.76
N ARG A 61 -7.63 -5.68 7.17
CA ARG A 61 -7.82 -6.02 8.59
C ARG A 61 -6.49 -6.07 9.35
N ASP A 62 -5.45 -6.65 8.76
CA ASP A 62 -4.13 -6.72 9.39
C ASP A 62 -3.57 -5.33 9.65
N VAL A 63 -3.64 -4.42 8.67
CA VAL A 63 -3.26 -3.01 8.82
C VAL A 63 -4.02 -2.35 9.97
N GLN A 64 -5.36 -2.50 9.98
CA GLN A 64 -6.20 -1.92 11.02
C GLN A 64 -5.83 -2.45 12.41
N ASN A 65 -5.66 -3.76 12.55
CA ASN A 65 -5.31 -4.39 13.82
C ASN A 65 -3.92 -3.95 14.32
N VAL A 66 -2.97 -3.70 13.42
CA VAL A 66 -1.64 -3.16 13.76
C VAL A 66 -1.76 -1.72 14.26
N ILE A 67 -2.52 -0.87 13.55
CA ILE A 67 -2.73 0.54 13.92
C ILE A 67 -3.46 0.66 15.26
N GLU A 68 -4.53 -0.11 15.45
CA GLU A 68 -5.37 -0.05 16.64
C GLU A 68 -4.83 -0.90 17.80
N ASN A 69 -3.87 -1.79 17.55
CA ASN A 69 -3.35 -2.77 18.50
C ASN A 69 -4.47 -3.68 19.10
N THR A 70 -5.42 -4.09 18.26
CA THR A 70 -6.67 -4.80 18.65
C THR A 70 -6.72 -6.29 18.26
N GLY A 71 -5.69 -6.82 17.60
CA GLY A 71 -5.64 -8.22 17.14
C GLY A 71 -4.91 -9.20 18.06
N GLU A 72 -5.00 -10.50 17.71
CA GLU A 72 -4.26 -11.55 18.42
C GLU A 72 -2.76 -11.44 18.17
N LYS A 73 -1.99 -11.47 19.26
CA LYS A 73 -0.53 -11.40 19.21
C LYS A 73 0.04 -12.76 18.89
N ARG A 74 0.95 -12.82 17.92
CA ARG A 74 1.72 -14.00 17.55
C ARG A 74 3.20 -13.67 17.51
N HIS A 75 4.07 -14.68 17.52
CA HIS A 75 5.49 -14.48 17.27
C HIS A 75 5.80 -14.70 15.79
N CYS A 76 6.59 -13.82 15.19
CA CYS A 76 7.08 -14.00 13.83
C CYS A 76 8.11 -15.14 13.79
N GLU A 77 8.00 -16.06 12.84
CA GLU A 77 8.91 -17.21 12.73
C GLU A 77 10.34 -16.84 12.33
N TYR A 78 10.57 -15.67 11.72
CA TYR A 78 11.90 -15.24 11.25
C TYR A 78 12.64 -14.37 12.26
N CYS A 79 11.96 -13.40 12.88
CA CYS A 79 12.60 -12.46 13.81
C CYS A 79 12.22 -12.69 15.28
N ASN A 80 11.31 -13.62 15.57
CA ASN A 80 10.80 -13.93 16.90
C ASN A 80 10.17 -12.74 17.66
N ASN A 81 9.94 -11.61 16.99
CA ASN A 81 9.22 -10.48 17.57
C ASN A 81 7.73 -10.79 17.62
N GLN A 82 7.06 -10.26 18.65
CA GLN A 82 5.63 -10.28 18.74
C GLN A 82 5.02 -9.31 17.72
N VAL A 83 4.05 -9.78 16.94
CA VAL A 83 3.35 -9.06 15.87
C VAL A 83 1.85 -9.36 15.90
N ILE A 84 1.07 -8.52 15.23
CA ILE A 84 -0.40 -8.67 15.15
C ILE A 84 -0.85 -9.10 13.75
N ALA A 85 -0.26 -8.51 12.70
CA ALA A 85 -0.60 -8.85 11.32
C ALA A 85 -0.36 -10.35 11.06
N ILE A 86 -1.27 -11.01 10.36
CA ILE A 86 -1.16 -12.43 10.03
C ILE A 86 -0.38 -12.62 8.73
N THR A 87 -0.56 -11.72 7.76
CA THR A 87 -0.03 -11.83 6.40
C THR A 87 1.39 -11.32 6.24
N TYR A 88 1.92 -10.56 7.20
CA TYR A 88 3.28 -10.01 7.15
C TYR A 88 3.86 -9.79 8.56
N CYS A 89 5.12 -9.36 8.61
CA CYS A 89 5.78 -8.90 9.83
C CYS A 89 6.40 -7.53 9.59
N GLU A 90 5.88 -6.50 10.25
CA GLU A 90 6.36 -5.12 10.17
C GLU A 90 7.83 -5.01 10.57
N ASN A 91 8.29 -5.80 11.55
CA ASN A 91 9.68 -5.82 11.95
C ASN A 91 10.62 -6.40 10.87
N CYS A 92 10.21 -7.47 10.18
CA CYS A 92 10.99 -8.03 9.08
C CYS A 92 11.04 -7.07 7.90
N ILE A 93 9.93 -6.43 7.56
CA ILE A 93 9.85 -5.40 6.52
C ILE A 93 10.79 -4.23 6.85
N ARG A 94 10.72 -3.68 8.07
CA ARG A 94 11.61 -2.58 8.50
C ARG A 94 13.08 -2.99 8.43
N ASN A 95 13.40 -4.23 8.80
CA ASN A 95 14.77 -4.74 8.71
C ASN A 95 15.22 -4.95 7.26
N TYR A 96 14.31 -5.34 6.36
CA TYR A 96 14.55 -5.40 4.93
C TYR A 96 14.88 -4.00 4.38
N LEU A 97 14.02 -3.01 4.66
CA LEU A 97 14.19 -1.63 4.19
C LEU A 97 15.52 -1.00 4.66
N LYS A 98 15.91 -1.25 5.92
CA LYS A 98 17.18 -0.76 6.48
C LYS A 98 18.42 -1.20 5.71
N ARG A 99 18.37 -2.31 4.97
CA ARG A 99 19.50 -2.80 4.17
C ARG A 99 19.80 -1.87 3.00
N ASP A 100 18.77 -1.20 2.49
CA ASP A 100 18.87 -0.36 1.29
C ASP A 100 19.13 1.12 1.62
N PHE A 101 19.23 1.48 2.91
CA PHE A 101 19.41 2.89 3.34
C PHE A 101 20.72 3.50 2.81
N SER A 102 21.73 2.68 2.50
CA SER A 102 22.99 3.13 1.88
C SER A 102 22.94 3.16 0.36
N GLU A 103 21.97 2.49 -0.27
CA GLU A 103 21.94 2.23 -1.71
C GLU A 103 21.26 3.35 -2.51
N TRP A 104 20.50 4.22 -1.84
CA TRP A 104 19.84 5.36 -2.46
C TRP A 104 20.01 6.63 -1.62
N THR A 105 20.02 7.77 -2.31
CA THR A 105 19.98 9.10 -1.72
C THR A 105 19.25 10.04 -2.67
N THR A 106 18.49 10.98 -2.11
CA THR A 106 17.89 12.09 -2.86
C THR A 106 18.91 13.20 -3.17
N GLY A 107 20.13 13.11 -2.63
CA GLY A 107 21.10 14.21 -2.57
C GLY A 107 20.79 15.24 -1.47
N ASN A 108 19.70 15.06 -0.71
CA ASN A 108 19.33 15.89 0.42
C ASN A 108 19.24 15.05 1.70
N VAL A 109 20.23 15.22 2.58
CA VAL A 109 20.37 14.47 3.83
C VAL A 109 19.13 14.57 4.74
N LYS A 110 18.43 15.70 4.75
CA LYS A 110 17.21 15.86 5.58
C LYS A 110 16.04 15.05 5.02
N ILE A 111 15.86 15.07 3.70
CA ILE A 111 14.83 14.27 3.02
C ILE A 111 15.15 12.78 3.19
N ASP A 112 16.39 12.38 2.99
CA ASP A 112 16.83 10.99 3.16
C ASP A 112 16.51 10.49 4.59
N LYS A 113 16.87 11.29 5.60
CA LYS A 113 16.59 10.96 7.00
C LYS A 113 15.08 10.87 7.26
N TRP A 114 14.28 11.78 6.73
CA TRP A 114 12.83 11.76 6.89
C TRP A 114 12.21 10.52 6.24
N ILE A 115 12.61 10.16 5.01
CA ILE A 115 12.12 8.94 4.35
C ILE A 115 12.52 7.69 5.16
N GLN A 116 13.75 7.62 5.66
CA GLN A 116 14.20 6.52 6.52
C GLN A 116 13.38 6.41 7.81
N GLU A 117 13.05 7.54 8.45
CA GLU A 117 12.16 7.58 9.62
C GLU A 117 10.75 7.06 9.30
N CYS A 118 10.17 7.46 8.17
CA CYS A 118 8.90 6.92 7.70
C CYS A 118 8.98 5.40 7.45
N GLN A 119 10.04 4.92 6.79
CA GLN A 119 10.26 3.50 6.51
C GLN A 119 10.42 2.67 7.78
N ILE A 120 11.12 3.18 8.81
CA ILE A 120 11.26 2.53 10.13
C ILE A 120 9.92 2.41 10.85
N ASN A 121 9.00 3.34 10.62
CA ASN A 121 7.69 3.37 11.27
C ASN A 121 6.58 2.72 10.44
N SER A 122 6.86 2.30 9.21
CA SER A 122 5.90 1.64 8.32
C SER A 122 5.14 0.52 9.02
N VAL A 123 3.81 0.50 8.86
CA VAL A 123 2.95 -0.49 9.51
C VAL A 123 2.59 -1.66 8.60
N SER A 124 2.78 -1.51 7.28
CA SER A 124 2.44 -2.53 6.29
C SER A 124 3.20 -2.36 4.98
N PRO A 125 3.24 -3.38 4.09
CA PRO A 125 3.87 -3.27 2.78
C PRO A 125 3.37 -2.11 1.92
N SER A 126 2.06 -1.84 1.94
CA SER A 126 1.42 -0.78 1.14
C SER A 126 1.52 0.62 1.76
N ASP A 127 2.07 0.74 2.98
CA ASP A 127 2.25 2.00 3.71
C ASP A 127 3.71 2.50 3.67
N ILE A 128 4.57 1.81 2.94
CA ILE A 128 5.98 2.16 2.85
C ILE A 128 6.15 3.43 2.03
N PHE A 129 6.77 4.45 2.62
CA PHE A 129 7.26 5.61 1.88
C PHE A 129 8.49 5.23 1.06
N GLU A 130 8.44 5.50 -0.25
CA GLU A 130 9.49 5.12 -1.20
C GLU A 130 10.10 6.35 -1.88
N TRP A 131 11.43 6.38 -1.99
CA TRP A 131 12.13 7.25 -2.92
C TRP A 131 12.20 6.59 -4.29
N ILE A 132 11.61 7.24 -5.30
CA ILE A 132 11.57 6.70 -6.66
C ILE A 132 12.39 7.61 -7.60
N PRO A 133 13.50 7.10 -8.16
CA PRO A 133 14.25 7.81 -9.18
C PRO A 133 13.37 8.17 -10.39
N PHE A 134 13.53 9.38 -10.92
CA PHE A 134 12.66 9.91 -11.97
C PHE A 134 12.67 9.05 -13.25
N GLU A 135 13.79 8.40 -13.54
CA GLU A 135 13.98 7.47 -14.67
C GLU A 135 13.10 6.20 -14.60
N ASN A 136 12.52 5.90 -13.43
CA ASN A 136 11.58 4.78 -13.29
C ASN A 136 10.17 5.12 -13.80
N PHE A 137 9.92 6.39 -14.16
CA PHE A 137 8.69 6.84 -14.77
C PHE A 137 8.80 6.91 -16.30
N THR A 138 7.75 6.48 -16.98
CA THR A 138 7.59 6.52 -18.45
C THR A 138 6.25 7.12 -18.83
N ASN A 139 6.05 7.41 -20.13
CA ASN A 139 4.79 7.96 -20.65
C ASN A 139 4.36 9.21 -19.88
N ILE A 140 5.32 10.11 -19.63
CA ILE A 140 5.12 11.32 -18.83
C ILE A 140 4.41 12.35 -19.70
N GLU A 141 3.18 12.68 -19.34
CA GLU A 141 2.32 13.60 -20.06
C GLU A 141 1.88 14.73 -19.14
N PHE A 142 2.07 15.97 -19.57
CA PHE A 142 1.55 17.13 -18.87
C PHE A 142 0.01 17.13 -18.87
N ARG A 143 -0.60 17.45 -17.74
CA ARG A 143 -2.06 17.53 -17.59
C ARG A 143 -2.55 18.93 -17.29
N GLU A 144 -2.04 19.54 -16.23
CA GLU A 144 -2.41 20.90 -15.88
C GLU A 144 -1.30 21.63 -15.15
N GLU A 145 -1.43 22.95 -15.17
CA GLU A 145 -0.63 23.86 -14.38
C GLU A 145 -1.50 24.43 -13.25
N GLY A 146 -1.18 24.06 -12.02
CA GLY A 146 -1.76 24.67 -10.82
C GLY A 146 -0.94 25.87 -10.36
N ASN A 147 -1.42 26.58 -9.34
CA ASN A 147 -0.74 27.77 -8.82
C ASN A 147 0.69 27.47 -8.31
N PHE A 148 0.89 26.31 -7.66
CA PHE A 148 2.14 25.93 -7.00
C PHE A 148 2.81 24.68 -7.58
N SER A 149 2.22 24.07 -8.61
CA SER A 149 2.71 22.81 -9.15
C SER A 149 2.34 22.60 -10.60
N LEU A 150 3.14 21.79 -11.29
CA LEU A 150 2.81 21.19 -12.57
C LEU A 150 2.36 19.76 -12.32
N ILE A 151 1.22 19.38 -12.89
CA ILE A 151 0.64 18.05 -12.76
C ILE A 151 0.90 17.28 -14.05
N TYR A 152 1.48 16.09 -13.90
CA TYR A 152 1.72 15.14 -14.96
C TYR A 152 1.02 13.82 -14.63
N ILE A 153 0.73 13.05 -15.67
CA ILE A 153 0.43 11.63 -15.54
C ILE A 153 1.62 10.86 -16.08
N ALA A 154 2.02 9.81 -15.38
CA ALA A 154 3.13 8.95 -15.77
C ALA A 154 2.88 7.51 -15.36
N THR A 155 3.46 6.57 -16.11
CA THR A 155 3.51 5.16 -15.72
C THR A 155 4.73 4.92 -14.84
N TRP A 156 4.55 4.45 -13.62
CA TRP A 156 5.65 3.95 -12.79
C TRP A 156 5.83 2.46 -13.08
N ARG A 157 6.91 2.05 -13.77
CA ARG A 157 7.05 0.68 -14.30
C ARG A 157 6.92 -0.44 -13.29
N ASN A 158 7.41 -0.21 -12.07
CA ASN A 158 7.45 -1.24 -11.04
C ASN A 158 6.23 -1.18 -10.12
N GLY A 159 5.54 -0.03 -10.05
CA GLY A 159 4.49 0.24 -9.06
C GLY A 159 4.98 0.20 -7.62
N PRO A 160 4.12 0.48 -6.63
CA PRO A 160 4.44 0.46 -5.21
C PRO A 160 4.63 -0.97 -4.70
N PHE A 161 5.23 -1.07 -3.51
CA PHE A 161 5.15 -2.31 -2.75
C PHE A 161 3.71 -2.63 -2.35
N THR A 162 3.32 -3.88 -2.51
CA THR A 162 1.94 -4.34 -2.28
C THR A 162 1.87 -5.45 -1.24
N GLU A 163 2.90 -6.28 -1.15
CA GLU A 163 2.89 -7.50 -0.35
C GLU A 163 4.28 -7.82 0.21
N TRP A 164 4.30 -8.60 1.30
CA TRP A 164 5.51 -9.18 1.87
C TRP A 164 5.54 -10.67 1.56
N ASP A 165 6.59 -11.12 0.86
CA ASP A 165 6.86 -12.54 0.70
C ASP A 165 7.54 -13.06 1.97
N THR A 166 6.78 -13.77 2.78
CA THR A 166 7.26 -14.31 4.04
C THR A 166 8.32 -15.39 3.83
N GLU A 167 8.23 -16.21 2.79
CA GLU A 167 9.21 -17.28 2.54
C GLU A 167 10.53 -16.71 2.01
N LYS A 168 10.45 -15.75 1.08
CA LYS A 168 11.64 -15.12 0.49
C LYS A 168 12.23 -14.01 1.35
N GLN A 169 11.47 -13.49 2.31
CA GLN A 169 11.82 -12.30 3.09
C GLN A 169 12.07 -11.07 2.19
N GLU A 170 11.18 -10.85 1.22
CA GLU A 170 11.28 -9.80 0.21
C GLU A 170 9.94 -9.08 0.00
N LEU A 171 9.99 -7.79 -0.33
CA LEU A 171 8.81 -7.02 -0.73
C LEU A 171 8.46 -7.29 -2.20
N LYS A 172 7.16 -7.46 -2.45
CA LYS A 172 6.59 -7.67 -3.79
C LYS A 172 5.92 -6.42 -4.32
N ARG A 173 5.89 -6.33 -5.65
CA ARG A 173 5.18 -5.31 -6.41
C ARG A 173 4.27 -6.00 -7.43
N ASN A 174 3.13 -5.38 -7.73
CA ASN A 174 2.15 -5.94 -8.67
C ASN A 174 2.36 -5.46 -10.11
N GLY A 175 3.42 -4.70 -10.38
CA GLY A 175 3.73 -4.17 -11.70
C GLY A 175 3.31 -2.71 -11.86
N GLY A 176 3.54 -2.19 -13.07
CA GLY A 176 3.42 -0.77 -13.31
C GLY A 176 1.99 -0.28 -13.50
N GLU A 177 1.69 0.84 -12.86
CA GLU A 177 0.41 1.54 -12.98
C GLU A 177 0.64 3.00 -13.32
N THR A 178 -0.46 3.68 -13.67
CA THR A 178 -0.48 5.10 -13.98
C THR A 178 -0.68 5.92 -12.71
N TYR A 179 0.23 6.85 -12.46
CA TYR A 179 0.25 7.72 -11.30
C TYR A 179 0.24 9.20 -11.71
N ILE A 180 -0.20 10.03 -10.77
CA ILE A 180 -0.11 11.48 -10.89
C ILE A 180 1.24 11.92 -10.30
N LEU A 181 2.05 12.62 -11.09
CA LEU A 181 3.26 13.27 -10.62
C LEU A 181 2.99 14.76 -10.43
N LYS A 182 3.22 15.26 -9.21
CA LYS A 182 3.09 16.68 -8.89
C LYS A 182 4.49 17.28 -8.73
N SER A 183 4.93 18.05 -9.71
CA SER A 183 6.18 18.80 -9.66
C SER A 183 5.93 20.16 -9.01
N LEU A 184 6.65 20.49 -7.94
CA LEU A 184 6.48 21.75 -7.22
C LEU A 184 7.21 22.90 -7.94
N LYS A 185 6.52 24.02 -8.16
CA LYS A 185 7.10 25.24 -8.76
C LYS A 185 7.90 25.99 -7.69
N ASN A 186 9.09 26.47 -8.04
CA ASN A 186 9.98 27.24 -7.16
C ASN A 186 10.41 26.51 -5.88
N SER A 187 10.95 25.29 -6.00
CA SER A 187 11.75 24.68 -4.92
C SER A 187 13.10 25.40 -4.75
N ARG A 188 13.07 26.71 -4.42
CA ARG A 188 14.25 27.33 -3.81
C ARG A 188 14.47 26.62 -2.48
N THR A 189 15.66 26.08 -2.36
CA THR A 189 16.18 25.06 -1.44
C THR A 189 16.11 25.37 0.06
N GLU A 190 15.26 26.29 0.51
CA GLU A 190 15.22 26.74 1.92
C GLU A 190 13.83 26.61 2.58
N ASP A 191 12.74 26.55 1.82
CA ASP A 191 11.40 26.36 2.39
C ASP A 191 11.06 24.86 2.48
N GLU A 192 11.64 24.22 3.49
CA GLU A 192 11.33 22.85 3.97
C GLU A 192 9.95 22.77 4.65
N GLN A 193 9.11 23.81 4.51
CA GLN A 193 7.80 23.90 5.15
C GLN A 193 6.87 22.75 4.69
N TRP A 194 7.04 22.26 3.46
CA TRP A 194 6.24 21.15 2.90
C TRP A 194 6.48 19.79 3.58
N LEU A 195 7.55 19.63 4.37
CA LEU A 195 7.83 18.38 5.11
C LEU A 195 7.10 18.30 6.46
N LYS A 196 6.41 19.36 6.88
CA LYS A 196 5.82 19.48 8.23
C LYS A 196 4.29 19.38 8.26
N ASP A 197 3.64 19.29 7.10
CA ASP A 197 2.19 19.15 6.96
C ASP A 197 1.80 17.69 6.76
#